data_AF-A0A6L9IIE1-F1
#
_entry.id   AF-A0A6L9IIE1-F1
#
_cell.length_a   1.000
_cell.length_b   1.000
_cell.length_c   1.000
_cell.angle_alpha   90.00
_cell.angle_beta   90.00
_cell.angle_gamma   90.00
#
_symmetry.space_group_name_H-M   'P 1'
#
loop_
_entity.id
_entity.type
_entity.pdbx_description
1 polymer ?
#
loop_
_entity_poly.entity_id
_entity_poly.type
_entity_poly.pdbx_seq_one_letter_code
_entity_poly.pdbx_strand_id
1 'polypeptide(L)'
;VVALEHVGLEPLIQLTTDAGLGTLATNPNLDLAITLGGGEVRLLDLVQAYSSFANGGHRVEPVYLLRVETRAGDVLHEWQPAPLTTQIIDERLAWLISDMLSDDEARLRAFGRNSALNIGRPAAAKTGTTTDYRDNWIVGYTPNLVGGVWVGNADNTPMVDVTGLTGAGPIWNAFMREVLLGQPEIGFERPPGLTRIEVCALSGLLPSRDCPRRRLEWFIDGTEPRGVDNIYQRFTLDRRTGALADDDTPPEDRVERVFAVLPQEARDWAIRNNLPQPPTGAPVQVPDANVGVRLLEPDPYTIFEISPLLPISAQRVRLTVGTPPETASVTYLLNGEPLGTVEAAPWALWWTLELGAHELIAEATLTDGSAQVSTPIPFAVAAHELPQTRTETRAQP
;
A
#
# COMPACT_ATOMS: atom_id res chain seq x y z
N VAL A 1 3.51 1.44 3.15
CA VAL A 1 4.80 1.89 3.69
C VAL A 1 5.48 2.90 2.77
N VAL A 2 6.03 2.52 1.60
CA VAL A 2 6.79 3.42 0.69
C VAL A 2 6.07 4.74 0.36
N ALA A 3 4.76 4.71 0.12
CA ALA A 3 4.00 5.95 -0.15
C ALA A 3 4.03 6.94 1.03
N LEU A 4 3.94 6.44 2.27
CA LEU A 4 4.03 7.31 3.46
C LEU A 4 5.47 7.71 3.77
N GLU A 5 6.44 6.84 3.50
CA GLU A 5 7.86 7.20 3.59
C GLU A 5 8.18 8.38 2.67
N HIS A 6 7.66 8.37 1.44
CA HIS A 6 7.83 9.47 0.48
C HIS A 6 7.13 10.77 0.92
N VAL A 7 5.92 10.67 1.48
CA VAL A 7 5.14 11.84 1.93
C VAL A 7 5.65 12.40 3.26
N GLY A 8 6.11 11.53 4.16
CA GLY A 8 6.48 11.84 5.54
C GLY A 8 5.33 11.62 6.55
N LEU A 9 5.69 11.37 7.81
CA LEU A 9 4.73 11.17 8.91
C LEU A 9 4.04 12.48 9.31
N GLU A 10 4.74 13.61 9.30
CA GLU A 10 4.16 14.89 9.73
C GLU A 10 2.95 15.32 8.88
N PRO A 11 2.99 15.27 7.52
CA PRO A 11 1.79 15.56 6.72
C PRO A 11 0.63 14.61 7.00
N LEU A 12 0.90 13.34 7.28
CA LEU A 12 -0.14 12.37 7.66
C LEU A 12 -0.77 12.74 9.02
N ILE A 13 0.05 13.09 10.02
CA ILE A 13 -0.43 13.53 11.34
C ILE A 13 -1.32 14.77 11.19
N GLN A 14 -0.91 15.73 10.36
CA GLN A 14 -1.72 16.91 10.08
C GLN A 14 -3.05 16.54 9.43
N LEU A 15 -3.04 15.73 8.36
CA LEU A 15 -4.25 15.30 7.68
C LEU A 15 -5.21 14.53 8.61
N THR A 16 -4.68 13.63 9.43
CA THR A 16 -5.49 12.85 10.39
C THR A 16 -6.08 13.74 11.49
N THR A 17 -5.35 14.77 11.94
CA THR A 17 -5.87 15.80 12.86
C THR A 17 -7.03 16.55 12.22
N ASP A 18 -6.84 17.02 10.99
CA ASP A 18 -7.84 17.80 10.26
C ASP A 18 -9.10 16.96 9.98
N ALA A 19 -8.93 15.66 9.70
CA ALA A 19 -10.00 14.69 9.50
C ALA A 19 -10.73 14.24 10.78
N GLY A 20 -10.32 14.75 11.96
CA GLY A 20 -10.97 14.41 13.24
C GLY A 20 -10.51 13.10 13.87
N LEU A 21 -9.44 12.47 13.37
CA LEU A 21 -8.84 11.24 13.91
C LEU A 21 -7.89 11.55 15.07
N GLY A 22 -8.40 12.25 16.09
CA GLY A 22 -7.58 12.79 17.18
C GLY A 22 -6.79 11.73 17.94
N THR A 23 -7.37 10.56 18.22
CA THR A 23 -6.67 9.47 18.94
C THR A 23 -5.42 9.00 18.19
N LEU A 24 -5.52 8.96 16.86
CA LEU A 24 -4.42 8.57 16.00
C LEU A 24 -3.37 9.68 15.90
N ALA A 25 -3.82 10.92 15.65
CA ALA A 25 -2.96 12.07 15.49
C ALA A 25 -2.09 12.37 16.72
N THR A 26 -2.60 12.11 17.93
CA THR A 26 -1.87 12.35 19.18
C THR A 26 -1.07 11.16 19.68
N ASN A 27 -1.01 10.05 18.93
CA ASN A 27 -0.28 8.86 19.35
C ASN A 27 1.24 9.10 19.27
N PRO A 28 1.99 9.09 20.40
CA PRO A 28 3.43 9.35 20.40
C PRO A 28 4.25 8.23 19.75
N ASN A 29 3.65 7.05 19.55
CA ASN A 29 4.30 5.87 18.97
C ASN A 29 3.92 5.68 17.49
N LEU A 30 3.39 6.72 16.83
CA LEU A 30 3.01 6.62 15.43
C LEU A 30 4.25 6.53 14.54
N ASP A 31 4.32 5.47 13.75
CA ASP A 31 5.41 5.21 12.80
C ASP A 31 4.85 4.79 11.42
N LEU A 32 5.70 4.26 10.54
CA LEU A 32 5.29 3.84 9.19
C LEU A 32 4.33 2.64 9.17
N ALA A 33 4.20 1.89 10.28
CA ALA A 33 3.26 0.78 10.39
C ALA A 33 1.80 1.26 10.32
N ILE A 34 1.53 2.55 10.51
CA ILE A 34 0.20 3.12 10.28
C ILE A 34 -0.31 2.89 8.85
N THR A 35 0.58 2.76 7.86
CA THR A 35 0.16 2.41 6.49
C THR A 35 -0.52 1.05 6.37
N LEU A 36 -0.35 0.18 7.36
CA LEU A 36 -0.97 -1.13 7.47
C LEU A 36 -2.03 -1.18 8.59
N GLY A 37 -2.37 -0.03 9.19
CA GLY A 37 -3.36 0.05 10.26
C GLY A 37 -2.79 -0.10 11.68
N GLY A 38 -1.49 0.14 11.90
CA GLY A 38 -0.84 0.12 13.22
C GLY A 38 -1.25 1.23 14.19
N GLY A 39 -2.48 1.75 14.11
CA GLY A 39 -2.98 2.81 14.98
C GLY A 39 -4.46 2.65 15.31
N GLU A 40 -4.82 2.95 16.56
CA GLU A 40 -6.18 2.79 17.08
C GLU A 40 -7.06 4.01 16.80
N VAL A 41 -8.27 3.76 16.31
CA VAL A 41 -9.28 4.79 16.02
C VAL A 41 -10.67 4.34 16.49
N ARG A 42 -11.52 5.29 16.84
CA ARG A 42 -12.94 5.00 17.06
C ARG A 42 -13.62 4.86 15.71
N LEU A 43 -14.53 3.90 15.57
CA LEU A 43 -15.31 3.70 14.35
C LEU A 43 -16.01 4.97 13.87
N LEU A 44 -16.57 5.75 14.81
CA LEU A 44 -17.28 6.97 14.46
C LEU A 44 -16.37 8.05 13.88
N ASP A 45 -15.14 8.19 14.38
CA ASP A 45 -14.17 9.16 13.86
C ASP A 45 -13.71 8.74 12.46
N LEU A 46 -13.54 7.43 12.23
CA LEU A 46 -13.19 6.91 10.92
C LEU A 46 -14.31 7.12 9.89
N VAL A 47 -15.57 6.89 10.28
CA VAL A 47 -16.74 7.16 9.43
C VAL A 47 -16.86 8.66 9.13
N GLN A 48 -16.63 9.53 10.13
CA GLN A 48 -16.56 10.97 9.93
C GLN A 48 -15.48 11.34 8.91
N ALA A 49 -14.26 10.84 9.08
CA ALA A 49 -13.15 11.11 8.16
C ALA A 49 -13.49 10.68 6.73
N TYR A 50 -14.07 9.49 6.54
CA TYR A 50 -14.49 8.99 5.23
C TYR A 50 -15.61 9.82 4.58
N SER A 51 -16.45 10.51 5.36
CA SER A 51 -17.46 11.41 4.81
C SER A 51 -16.86 12.52 3.95
N SER A 52 -15.62 12.92 4.24
CA SER A 52 -14.89 13.91 3.46
C SER A 52 -14.67 13.46 2.01
N PHE A 53 -14.54 12.16 1.74
CA PHE A 53 -14.47 11.68 0.35
C PHE A 53 -15.83 11.79 -0.36
N ALA A 54 -16.92 11.48 0.34
CA ALA A 54 -18.27 11.50 -0.21
C ALA A 54 -18.78 12.92 -0.51
N ASN A 55 -18.32 13.93 0.23
CA ASN A 55 -18.84 15.30 0.19
C ASN A 55 -17.89 16.34 -0.46
N GLY A 56 -16.93 15.89 -1.27
CA GLY A 56 -16.02 16.77 -2.01
C GLY A 56 -14.89 17.38 -1.16
N GLY A 57 -14.57 16.75 -0.04
CA GLY A 57 -13.36 17.05 0.74
C GLY A 57 -13.57 17.84 2.02
N HIS A 58 -14.81 17.90 2.51
CA HIS A 58 -15.17 18.69 3.67
C HIS A 58 -15.32 17.83 4.92
N ARG A 59 -14.72 18.27 6.03
CA ARG A 59 -14.99 17.68 7.33
C ARG A 59 -16.41 18.03 7.78
N VAL A 60 -17.09 17.05 8.36
CA VAL A 60 -18.38 17.26 9.05
C VAL A 60 -18.24 16.90 10.52
N GLU A 61 -19.01 17.57 11.37
CA GLU A 61 -19.14 17.18 12.78
C GLU A 61 -20.39 16.31 12.96
N PRO A 62 -20.27 15.12 13.56
CA PRO A 62 -21.41 14.27 13.88
C PRO A 62 -22.39 14.97 14.83
N VAL A 63 -23.68 14.91 14.50
CA VAL A 63 -24.75 15.52 15.28
C VAL A 63 -25.64 14.42 15.86
N TYR A 64 -25.82 14.43 17.18
CA TYR A 64 -26.61 13.42 17.90
C TYR A 64 -27.96 13.95 18.39
N LEU A 65 -28.08 15.27 18.58
CA LEU A 65 -29.28 15.93 19.07
C LEU A 65 -29.82 16.85 17.98
N LEU A 66 -30.94 16.43 17.36
CA LEU A 66 -31.57 17.22 16.30
C LEU A 66 -32.60 18.20 16.85
N ARG A 67 -33.34 17.82 17.90
CA ARG A 67 -34.43 18.65 18.43
C ARG A 67 -34.72 18.29 19.88
N VAL A 68 -34.96 19.31 20.71
CA VAL A 68 -35.38 19.18 22.11
C VAL A 68 -36.60 20.06 22.32
N GLU A 69 -37.68 19.50 22.84
CA GLU A 69 -38.95 20.22 23.06
C GLU A 69 -39.47 20.00 24.49
N THR A 70 -40.24 20.96 24.99
CA THR A 70 -41.04 20.79 26.21
C THR A 70 -42.27 19.92 25.96
N ARG A 71 -42.92 19.44 27.02
CA ARG A 71 -44.24 18.77 26.91
C ARG A 71 -45.30 19.64 26.21
N ALA A 72 -45.18 20.96 26.35
CA ALA A 72 -46.12 21.92 25.75
C ALA A 72 -45.88 22.14 24.24
N GLY A 73 -44.79 21.58 23.68
CA GLY A 73 -44.42 21.75 22.27
C GLY A 73 -43.45 22.91 22.01
N ASP A 74 -42.92 23.55 23.05
CA ASP A 74 -41.94 24.64 22.87
C ASP A 74 -40.58 24.07 22.51
N VAL A 75 -40.00 24.54 21.41
CA VAL A 75 -38.66 24.12 20.93
C VAL A 75 -37.58 24.79 21.78
N LEU A 76 -36.82 23.99 22.52
CA LEU A 76 -35.68 24.43 23.32
C LEU A 76 -34.37 24.40 22.52
N HIS A 77 -34.26 23.44 21.61
CA HIS A 77 -33.12 23.29 20.72
C HIS A 77 -33.61 22.69 19.40
N GLU A 78 -33.09 23.21 18.30
CA GLU A 78 -33.24 22.61 16.99
C GLU A 78 -31.93 22.79 16.24
N TRP A 79 -31.35 21.67 15.81
CA TRP A 79 -30.14 21.68 15.03
C TRP A 79 -30.43 22.28 13.66
N GLN A 80 -29.55 23.19 13.25
CA GLN A 80 -29.58 23.79 11.92
C GLN A 80 -28.40 23.24 11.13
N PRO A 81 -28.62 22.71 9.91
CA PRO A 81 -27.54 22.29 9.04
C PRO A 81 -26.52 23.40 8.84
N ALA A 82 -25.27 23.16 9.25
CA ALA A 82 -24.18 24.08 9.00
C ALA A 82 -23.69 23.91 7.55
N PRO A 83 -23.30 25.01 6.87
CA PRO A 83 -22.64 24.90 5.57
C PRO A 83 -21.31 24.14 5.71
N LEU A 84 -20.94 23.41 4.68
CA LEU A 84 -19.62 22.76 4.59
C LEU A 84 -18.56 23.83 4.35
N THR A 85 -17.87 24.25 5.42
CA THR A 85 -16.86 25.32 5.36
C THR A 85 -15.44 24.84 5.58
N THR A 86 -15.27 23.65 6.16
CA THR A 86 -13.95 23.11 6.55
C THR A 86 -13.47 22.13 5.49
N GLN A 87 -12.84 22.63 4.44
CA GLN A 87 -12.21 21.80 3.42
C GLN A 87 -10.87 21.26 3.92
N ILE A 88 -10.73 19.93 3.97
CA ILE A 88 -9.51 19.25 4.44
C ILE A 88 -8.75 18.55 3.31
N ILE A 89 -9.43 18.27 2.19
CA ILE A 89 -8.82 17.74 0.97
C ILE A 89 -9.41 18.44 -0.26
N ASP A 90 -8.61 18.54 -1.32
CA ASP A 90 -9.07 19.06 -2.61
C ASP A 90 -10.21 18.18 -3.17
N GLU A 91 -11.24 18.79 -3.74
CA GLU A 91 -12.40 18.07 -4.29
C GLU A 91 -12.00 17.08 -5.39
N ARG A 92 -11.00 17.42 -6.20
CA ARG A 92 -10.46 16.53 -7.25
C ARG A 92 -9.79 15.31 -6.63
N LEU A 93 -9.10 15.47 -5.50
CA LEU A 93 -8.52 14.34 -4.76
C LEU A 93 -9.61 13.47 -4.13
N ALA A 94 -10.63 14.07 -3.51
CA ALA A 94 -11.77 13.35 -2.96
C ALA A 94 -12.47 12.49 -4.03
N TRP A 95 -12.66 13.06 -5.22
CA TRP A 95 -13.22 12.36 -6.36
C TRP A 95 -12.32 11.25 -6.88
N LEU A 96 -11.00 11.47 -7.03
CA LEU A 96 -10.05 10.43 -7.46
C LEU A 96 -10.04 9.24 -6.50
N ILE A 97 -10.05 9.49 -5.19
CA ILE A 97 -10.18 8.41 -4.20
C ILE A 97 -11.52 7.68 -4.34
N SER A 98 -12.61 8.40 -4.59
CA SER A 98 -13.93 7.78 -4.81
C SER A 98 -13.97 6.95 -6.10
N ASP A 99 -13.36 7.41 -7.18
CA ASP A 99 -13.22 6.69 -8.46
C ASP A 99 -12.45 5.37 -8.25
N MET A 100 -11.26 5.45 -7.64
CA MET A 100 -10.46 4.27 -7.30
C MET A 100 -11.20 3.30 -6.38
N LEU A 101 -11.85 3.83 -5.34
CA LEU A 101 -12.57 3.03 -4.36
C LEU A 101 -13.90 2.52 -4.89
N SER A 102 -14.43 2.98 -6.02
CA SER A 102 -15.71 2.49 -6.58
C SER A 102 -15.54 1.64 -7.85
N ASP A 103 -14.31 1.47 -8.35
CA ASP A 103 -14.02 0.66 -9.53
C ASP A 103 -14.14 -0.85 -9.26
N ASP A 104 -15.26 -1.43 -9.71
CA ASP A 104 -15.53 -2.87 -9.61
C ASP A 104 -14.59 -3.76 -10.44
N GLU A 105 -14.07 -3.26 -11.57
CA GLU A 105 -13.13 -4.02 -12.40
C GLU A 105 -11.74 -4.07 -11.73
N ALA A 106 -11.32 -2.99 -11.07
CA ALA A 106 -10.10 -2.99 -10.24
C ALA A 106 -10.21 -3.98 -9.07
N ARG A 107 -11.39 -4.07 -8.46
CA ARG A 107 -11.69 -4.97 -7.32
C ARG A 107 -11.82 -6.44 -7.71
N LEU A 108 -12.14 -6.73 -8.96
CA LEU A 108 -12.59 -8.05 -9.42
C LEU A 108 -11.59 -9.17 -9.12
N ARG A 109 -10.28 -8.92 -9.26
CA ARG A 109 -9.25 -9.93 -9.00
C ARG A 109 -9.16 -10.33 -7.53
N ALA A 110 -9.39 -9.38 -6.62
CA ALA A 110 -9.25 -9.61 -5.19
C ALA A 110 -10.54 -10.18 -4.58
N PHE A 111 -11.70 -9.67 -5.00
CA PHE A 111 -12.97 -9.92 -4.30
C PHE A 111 -14.01 -10.66 -5.15
N GLY A 112 -13.81 -10.76 -6.46
CA GLY A 112 -14.79 -11.30 -7.39
C GLY A 112 -15.92 -10.32 -7.72
N ARG A 113 -16.67 -10.61 -8.80
CA ARG A 113 -17.71 -9.72 -9.36
C ARG A 113 -18.90 -9.48 -8.42
N ASN A 114 -19.26 -10.48 -7.62
CA ASN A 114 -20.43 -10.46 -6.72
C ASN A 114 -20.00 -10.39 -5.24
N SER A 115 -18.93 -9.66 -4.96
CA SER A 115 -18.42 -9.50 -3.59
C SER A 115 -19.41 -8.72 -2.71
N ALA A 116 -19.19 -8.76 -1.38
CA ALA A 116 -19.94 -7.95 -0.43
C ALA A 116 -19.80 -6.43 -0.65
N LEU A 117 -18.84 -5.99 -1.49
CA LEU A 117 -18.70 -4.58 -1.85
C LEU A 117 -19.71 -4.14 -2.92
N ASN A 118 -20.28 -5.08 -3.66
CA ASN A 118 -21.28 -4.80 -4.68
C ASN A 118 -22.66 -4.68 -4.02
N ILE A 119 -23.15 -3.45 -3.88
CA ILE A 119 -24.48 -3.16 -3.35
C ILE A 119 -25.54 -2.97 -4.45
N GLY A 120 -25.19 -3.21 -5.72
CA GLY A 120 -26.07 -3.07 -6.88
C GLY A 120 -26.26 -1.63 -7.38
N ARG A 121 -25.39 -0.71 -6.95
CA ARG A 121 -25.33 0.71 -7.35
C ARG A 121 -23.92 1.25 -7.11
N PRO A 122 -23.52 2.40 -7.69
CA PRO A 122 -22.22 3.02 -7.45
C PRO A 122 -21.94 3.21 -5.95
N ALA A 123 -20.85 2.61 -5.47
CA ALA A 123 -20.43 2.71 -4.08
C ALA A 123 -18.90 2.55 -3.96
N ALA A 124 -18.30 3.48 -3.23
CA ALA A 124 -16.90 3.42 -2.85
C ALA A 124 -16.78 2.70 -1.51
N ALA A 125 -15.80 1.81 -1.36
CA ALA A 125 -15.61 1.07 -0.11
C ALA A 125 -14.20 0.52 0.04
N LYS A 126 -13.75 0.47 1.29
CA LYS A 126 -12.47 -0.12 1.69
C LYS A 126 -12.67 -1.13 2.83
N THR A 127 -12.08 -2.30 2.68
CA THR A 127 -12.00 -3.34 3.71
C THR A 127 -10.79 -3.12 4.64
N GLY A 128 -10.89 -3.58 5.87
CA GLY A 128 -9.79 -3.66 6.84
C GLY A 128 -9.79 -5.00 7.57
N THR A 129 -8.61 -5.54 7.82
CA THR A 129 -8.41 -6.79 8.56
C THR A 129 -7.11 -6.66 9.33
N THR A 130 -7.18 -6.73 10.66
CA THR A 130 -5.98 -6.67 11.50
C THR A 130 -5.26 -8.02 11.50
N THR A 131 -3.99 -8.01 11.90
CA THR A 131 -3.20 -9.22 12.16
C THR A 131 -3.95 -10.13 13.14
N ASP A 132 -3.79 -11.44 12.98
CA ASP A 132 -4.49 -12.48 13.76
C ASP A 132 -6.02 -12.42 13.70
N TYR A 133 -6.60 -11.72 12.71
CA TYR A 133 -8.06 -11.65 12.51
C TYR A 133 -8.82 -11.14 13.75
N ARG A 134 -8.24 -10.20 14.50
CA ARG A 134 -8.89 -9.63 15.70
C ARG A 134 -10.01 -8.66 15.37
N ASP A 135 -9.84 -7.92 14.28
CA ASP A 135 -10.76 -6.88 13.85
C ASP A 135 -11.01 -6.96 12.35
N ASN A 136 -12.29 -6.90 12.01
CA ASN A 136 -12.77 -6.83 10.64
C ASN A 136 -13.53 -5.53 10.45
N TRP A 137 -13.10 -4.75 9.47
CA TRP A 137 -13.66 -3.45 9.16
C TRP A 137 -14.14 -3.39 7.72
N ILE A 138 -15.19 -2.60 7.51
CA ILE A 138 -15.49 -2.02 6.22
C ILE A 138 -15.98 -0.60 6.45
N VAL A 139 -15.46 0.35 5.68
CA VAL A 139 -16.02 1.69 5.58
C VAL A 139 -16.31 1.94 4.11
N GLY A 140 -17.56 2.24 3.81
CA GLY A 140 -18.02 2.45 2.45
C GLY A 140 -19.14 3.45 2.37
N TYR A 141 -19.30 4.04 1.20
CA TYR A 141 -20.15 5.18 0.99
C TYR A 141 -20.71 5.25 -0.43
N THR A 142 -21.85 5.92 -0.50
CA THR A 142 -22.42 6.53 -1.70
C THR A 142 -22.34 8.05 -1.52
N PRO A 143 -22.57 8.88 -2.56
CA PRO A 143 -22.50 10.34 -2.42
C PRO A 143 -23.36 10.92 -1.28
N ASN A 144 -24.43 10.23 -0.87
CA ASN A 144 -25.39 10.70 0.13
C ASN A 144 -25.39 9.91 1.45
N LEU A 145 -24.53 8.88 1.60
CA LEU A 145 -24.49 8.06 2.82
C LEU A 145 -23.12 7.41 3.00
N VAL A 146 -22.54 7.55 4.19
CA VAL A 146 -21.34 6.81 4.63
C VAL A 146 -21.73 5.85 5.73
N GLY A 147 -21.31 4.59 5.61
CA GLY A 147 -21.52 3.54 6.60
C GLY A 147 -20.21 2.85 6.94
N GLY A 148 -19.98 2.63 8.23
CA GLY A 148 -18.85 1.84 8.72
C GLY A 148 -19.34 0.70 9.60
N VAL A 149 -18.73 -0.47 9.44
CA VAL A 149 -19.00 -1.65 10.26
C VAL A 149 -17.68 -2.20 10.78
N TRP A 150 -17.67 -2.47 12.09
CA TRP A 150 -16.62 -3.24 12.75
C TRP A 150 -17.21 -4.54 13.29
N VAL A 151 -16.46 -5.62 13.18
CA VAL A 151 -16.74 -6.92 13.78
C VAL A 151 -15.47 -7.41 14.46
N GLY A 152 -15.57 -7.80 15.72
CA GLY A 152 -14.48 -8.36 16.52
C GLY A 152 -15.00 -8.88 17.85
N ASN A 153 -14.17 -9.65 18.55
CA ASN A 153 -14.49 -10.08 19.91
C ASN A 153 -14.18 -8.93 20.88
N ALA A 154 -15.13 -8.60 21.76
CA ALA A 154 -14.98 -7.50 22.71
C ALA A 154 -13.83 -7.71 23.73
N ASP A 155 -13.39 -8.95 23.92
CA ASP A 155 -12.24 -9.32 24.75
C ASP A 155 -10.92 -9.39 23.95
N ASN A 156 -10.93 -8.93 22.69
CA ASN A 156 -9.81 -8.92 21.77
C ASN A 156 -9.29 -10.33 21.40
N THR A 157 -10.04 -11.40 21.66
CA THR A 157 -9.63 -12.73 21.20
C THR A 157 -9.68 -12.82 19.66
N PRO A 158 -8.75 -13.54 19.00
CA PRO A 158 -8.80 -13.77 17.55
C PRO A 158 -10.12 -14.37 17.07
N MET A 159 -10.63 -13.92 15.92
CA MET A 159 -11.68 -14.64 15.19
C MET A 159 -11.05 -15.74 14.33
N VAL A 160 -11.87 -16.70 13.86
CA VAL A 160 -11.41 -17.84 13.06
C VAL A 160 -11.83 -17.67 11.61
N ASP A 161 -10.86 -17.54 10.70
CA ASP A 161 -11.07 -17.49 9.23
C ASP A 161 -12.02 -16.37 8.75
N VAL A 162 -12.07 -15.23 9.46
CA VAL A 162 -12.94 -14.09 9.10
C VAL A 162 -12.10 -12.86 8.72
N THR A 163 -12.38 -12.28 7.56
CA THR A 163 -11.75 -11.04 7.06
C THR A 163 -12.74 -9.88 7.03
N GLY A 164 -12.28 -8.68 6.71
CA GLY A 164 -13.13 -7.50 6.53
C GLY A 164 -14.22 -7.73 5.48
N LEU A 165 -13.92 -8.50 4.43
CA LEU A 165 -14.88 -8.82 3.37
C LEU A 165 -15.92 -9.85 3.80
N THR A 166 -15.57 -10.82 4.65
CA THR A 166 -16.46 -11.92 5.05
C THR A 166 -17.17 -11.69 6.38
N GLY A 167 -16.62 -10.86 7.27
CA GLY A 167 -17.20 -10.49 8.56
C GLY A 167 -18.02 -9.20 8.49
N ALA A 168 -17.34 -8.07 8.28
CA ALA A 168 -18.01 -6.75 8.29
C ALA A 168 -18.74 -6.44 6.97
N GLY A 169 -18.19 -6.92 5.84
CA GLY A 169 -18.72 -6.70 4.50
C GLY A 169 -20.20 -7.05 4.32
N PRO A 170 -20.67 -8.26 4.70
CA PRO A 170 -22.07 -8.64 4.51
C PRO A 170 -23.05 -7.79 5.33
N ILE A 171 -22.66 -7.39 6.54
CA ILE A 171 -23.47 -6.51 7.40
C ILE A 171 -23.60 -5.13 6.74
N TRP A 172 -22.48 -4.57 6.28
CA TRP A 172 -22.47 -3.29 5.57
C TRP A 172 -23.31 -3.35 4.29
N ASN A 173 -23.17 -4.42 3.50
CA ASN A 173 -23.93 -4.62 2.27
C ASN A 173 -25.45 -4.62 2.55
N ALA A 174 -25.88 -5.42 3.53
CA ALA A 174 -27.28 -5.52 3.92
C ALA A 174 -27.83 -4.16 4.40
N PHE A 175 -27.09 -3.47 5.27
CA PHE A 175 -27.47 -2.15 5.78
C PHE A 175 -27.60 -1.11 4.67
N MET A 176 -26.58 -0.99 3.81
CA MET A 176 -26.57 0.01 2.74
C MET A 176 -27.68 -0.24 1.73
N ARG A 177 -27.94 -1.50 1.37
CA ARG A 177 -29.03 -1.85 0.43
C ARG A 177 -30.41 -1.54 1.01
N GLU A 178 -30.61 -1.79 2.30
CA GLU A 178 -31.88 -1.53 2.98
C GLU A 178 -32.15 -0.03 3.09
N VAL A 179 -31.18 0.75 3.60
CA VAL A 179 -31.35 2.20 3.81
C VAL A 179 -31.46 2.97 2.49
N LEU A 180 -30.83 2.48 1.42
CA LEU A 180 -30.88 3.09 0.10
C LEU A 180 -32.05 2.58 -0.77
N LEU A 181 -32.91 1.70 -0.24
CA LEU A 181 -34.06 1.20 -0.98
C LEU A 181 -35.02 2.35 -1.30
N GLY A 182 -35.35 2.53 -2.58
CA GLY A 182 -36.22 3.61 -3.05
C GLY A 182 -35.54 4.99 -3.13
N GLN A 183 -34.27 5.11 -2.72
CA GLN A 183 -33.49 6.33 -2.90
C GLN A 183 -32.94 6.42 -4.32
N PRO A 184 -32.78 7.63 -4.90
CA PRO A 184 -32.17 7.79 -6.21
C PRO A 184 -30.77 7.19 -6.25
N GLU A 185 -30.42 6.60 -7.38
CA GLU A 185 -29.05 6.20 -7.68
C GLU A 185 -28.26 7.43 -8.10
N ILE A 186 -27.20 7.75 -7.36
CA ILE A 186 -26.35 8.94 -7.57
C ILE A 186 -24.92 8.45 -7.77
N GLY A 187 -24.27 8.91 -8.82
CA GLY A 187 -22.85 8.68 -9.08
C GLY A 187 -21.97 9.74 -8.43
N PHE A 188 -20.67 9.49 -8.36
CA PHE A 188 -19.68 10.48 -7.93
C PHE A 188 -19.47 11.51 -9.03
N GLU A 189 -19.98 12.73 -8.83
CA GLU A 189 -19.85 13.81 -9.82
C GLU A 189 -18.41 14.27 -9.93
N ARG A 190 -17.87 14.28 -11.16
CA ARG A 190 -16.49 14.65 -11.42
C ARG A 190 -16.32 16.17 -11.37
N PRO A 191 -15.45 16.71 -10.51
CA PRO A 191 -15.16 18.13 -10.49
C PRO A 191 -14.36 18.56 -11.74
N PRO A 192 -14.37 19.86 -12.09
CA PRO A 192 -13.47 20.39 -13.12
C PRO A 192 -12.00 20.31 -12.68
N GLY A 193 -11.07 20.55 -13.61
CA GLY A 193 -9.63 20.55 -13.30
C GLY A 193 -8.98 19.16 -13.28
N LEU A 194 -9.62 18.20 -13.96
CA LEU A 194 -9.16 16.82 -14.16
C LEU A 194 -9.03 16.54 -15.65
N THR A 195 -7.91 15.94 -16.04
CA THR A 195 -7.65 15.47 -17.40
C THR A 195 -7.54 13.96 -17.43
N ARG A 196 -7.92 13.36 -18.56
CA ARG A 196 -7.77 11.92 -18.78
C ARG A 196 -6.72 11.69 -19.84
N ILE A 197 -5.69 10.93 -19.50
CA ILE A 197 -4.59 10.63 -20.43
C ILE A 197 -4.35 9.13 -20.53
N GLU A 198 -3.84 8.70 -21.69
CA GLU A 198 -3.40 7.32 -21.87
C GLU A 198 -2.01 7.13 -21.25
N VAL A 199 -1.87 6.12 -20.41
CA VAL A 199 -0.62 5.72 -19.77
C VAL A 199 -0.29 4.25 -20.08
N CYS A 200 0.99 3.89 -19.99
CA CYS A 200 1.39 2.50 -19.93
C CYS A 200 0.97 1.88 -18.60
N ALA A 201 0.27 0.76 -18.65
CA ALA A 201 -0.40 0.20 -17.48
C ALA A 201 0.56 -0.25 -16.36
N LEU A 202 1.82 -0.55 -16.69
CA LEU A 202 2.81 -1.00 -15.71
C LEU A 202 3.65 0.14 -15.14
N SER A 203 4.12 1.07 -15.97
CA SER A 203 4.96 2.19 -15.51
C SER A 203 4.17 3.40 -15.03
N GLY A 204 2.90 3.55 -15.42
CA GLY A 204 2.11 4.76 -15.16
C GLY A 204 2.56 5.99 -15.97
N LEU A 205 3.60 5.85 -16.81
CA LEU A 205 4.13 6.89 -17.68
C LEU A 205 3.41 6.93 -19.03
N LEU A 206 3.70 7.94 -19.87
CA LEU A 206 3.15 8.01 -21.22
C LEU A 206 3.58 6.77 -22.04
N PRO A 207 2.68 6.14 -22.80
CA PRO A 207 2.97 4.87 -23.43
C PRO A 207 4.04 5.01 -24.52
N SER A 208 5.06 4.17 -24.44
CA SER A 208 6.00 3.95 -25.54
C SER A 208 5.32 3.12 -26.65
N ARG A 209 6.01 2.98 -27.79
CA ARG A 209 5.63 2.01 -28.83
C ARG A 209 5.71 0.55 -28.36
N ASP A 210 6.48 0.31 -27.30
CA ASP A 210 6.82 -1.01 -26.77
C ASP A 210 5.91 -1.42 -25.60
N CYS A 211 5.14 -0.47 -25.05
CA CYS A 211 4.17 -0.74 -23.99
C CYS A 211 3.03 -1.65 -24.50
N PRO A 212 2.87 -2.87 -23.94
CA PRO A 212 1.92 -3.87 -24.43
C PRO A 212 0.49 -3.63 -23.94
N ARG A 213 0.31 -2.86 -22.86
CA ARG A 213 -1.00 -2.58 -22.26
C ARG A 213 -1.09 -1.13 -21.85
N ARG A 214 -2.09 -0.43 -22.37
CA ARG A 214 -2.35 0.98 -22.08
C ARG A 214 -3.66 1.12 -21.32
N ARG A 215 -3.77 2.17 -20.52
CA ARG A 215 -4.98 2.50 -19.74
C ARG A 215 -5.23 4.00 -19.78
N LEU A 216 -6.50 4.38 -19.71
CA LEU A 216 -6.89 5.77 -19.57
C LEU A 216 -7.11 6.07 -18.09
N GLU A 217 -6.25 6.90 -17.52
CA GLU A 217 -6.27 7.28 -16.11
C GLU A 217 -6.56 8.77 -15.93
N TRP A 218 -7.12 9.12 -14.78
CA TRP A 218 -7.43 10.50 -14.40
C TRP A 218 -6.27 11.13 -13.65
N PHE A 219 -5.98 12.38 -13.97
CA PHE A 219 -4.97 13.20 -13.31
C PHE A 219 -5.55 14.56 -13.00
N ILE A 220 -5.10 15.15 -11.89
CA ILE A 220 -5.27 16.57 -11.64
C ILE A 220 -4.48 17.32 -12.72
N ASP A 221 -5.07 18.38 -13.27
CA ASP A 221 -4.39 19.18 -14.29
C ASP A 221 -3.01 19.64 -13.80
N GLY A 222 -1.96 19.32 -14.57
CA GLY A 222 -0.57 19.64 -14.24
C GLY A 222 0.16 18.54 -13.46
N THR A 223 -0.52 17.46 -13.05
CA THR A 223 0.10 16.30 -12.39
C THR A 223 0.26 15.10 -13.32
N GLU A 224 -0.13 15.22 -14.59
CA GLU A 224 0.04 14.15 -15.57
C GLU A 224 1.53 13.77 -15.77
N PRO A 225 1.84 12.49 -16.04
CA PRO A 225 3.19 12.04 -16.35
C PRO A 225 3.72 12.78 -17.58
N ARG A 226 4.95 13.29 -17.46
CA ARG A 226 5.69 13.93 -18.55
C ARG A 226 6.69 13.01 -19.22
N GLY A 227 7.10 11.95 -18.52
CA GLY A 227 8.02 10.93 -19.02
C GLY A 227 7.31 9.90 -19.89
N VAL A 228 8.06 9.31 -20.83
CA VAL A 228 7.63 8.14 -21.59
C VAL A 228 8.07 6.88 -20.86
N ASP A 229 7.26 5.84 -20.96
CA ASP A 229 7.49 4.50 -20.45
C ASP A 229 8.94 4.04 -20.68
N ASN A 230 9.61 3.73 -19.57
CA ASN A 230 10.99 3.27 -19.50
C ASN A 230 11.09 1.82 -18.98
N ILE A 231 9.97 1.15 -18.68
CA ILE A 231 9.98 -0.24 -18.24
C ILE A 231 10.11 -1.18 -19.45
N TYR A 232 9.31 -0.98 -20.49
CA TYR A 232 9.36 -1.85 -21.67
C TYR A 232 10.43 -1.39 -22.64
N GLN A 233 11.51 -2.16 -22.74
CA GLN A 233 12.67 -1.82 -23.56
C GLN A 233 12.90 -2.87 -24.64
N ARG A 234 13.22 -2.38 -25.84
CA ARG A 234 13.45 -3.19 -27.03
C ARG A 234 14.95 -3.39 -27.26
N PHE A 235 15.34 -4.64 -27.50
CA PHE A 235 16.70 -5.00 -27.88
C PHE A 235 16.70 -5.82 -29.16
N THR A 236 17.75 -5.67 -29.96
CA THR A 236 17.98 -6.47 -31.17
C THR A 236 18.87 -7.64 -30.81
N LEU A 237 18.37 -8.85 -31.05
CA LEU A 237 19.05 -10.09 -30.68
C LEU A 237 19.48 -10.86 -31.92
N ASP A 238 20.57 -11.62 -31.82
CA ASP A 238 20.86 -12.70 -32.76
C ASP A 238 19.95 -13.90 -32.43
N ARG A 239 19.07 -14.26 -33.37
CA ARG A 239 18.12 -15.38 -33.20
C ARG A 239 18.82 -16.72 -32.95
N ARG A 240 20.05 -16.91 -33.44
CA ARG A 240 20.80 -18.17 -33.32
C ARG A 240 21.36 -18.37 -31.93
N THR A 241 21.77 -17.29 -31.27
CA THR A 241 22.47 -17.33 -29.97
C THR A 241 21.61 -16.84 -28.81
N GLY A 242 20.62 -15.98 -29.08
CA GLY A 242 19.85 -15.26 -28.07
C GLY A 242 20.58 -14.08 -27.43
N ALA A 243 21.84 -13.83 -27.82
CA ALA A 243 22.62 -12.67 -27.37
C ALA A 243 22.22 -11.40 -28.11
N LEU A 244 22.75 -10.24 -27.69
CA LEU A 244 22.60 -9.00 -28.45
C LEU A 244 23.23 -9.16 -29.82
N ALA A 245 22.55 -8.63 -30.84
CA ALA A 245 23.10 -8.60 -32.18
C ALA A 245 24.27 -7.60 -32.25
N ASP A 246 25.41 -8.08 -32.73
CA ASP A 246 26.64 -7.33 -32.95
C ASP A 246 26.88 -7.10 -34.45
N ASP A 247 28.06 -6.63 -34.86
CA ASP A 247 28.38 -6.40 -36.27
C ASP A 247 28.45 -7.70 -37.10
N ASP A 248 28.73 -8.83 -36.47
CA ASP A 248 28.84 -10.15 -37.12
C ASP A 248 27.47 -10.84 -37.29
N THR A 249 26.41 -10.31 -36.69
CA THR A 249 25.07 -10.87 -36.80
C THR A 249 24.44 -10.58 -38.17
N PRO A 250 24.14 -11.61 -39.00
CA PRO A 250 23.50 -11.40 -40.30
C PRO A 250 22.13 -10.70 -40.17
N PRO A 251 21.74 -9.79 -41.08
CA PRO A 251 20.46 -9.07 -41.00
C PRO A 251 19.23 -9.97 -40.85
N GLU A 252 19.23 -11.15 -41.48
CA GLU A 252 18.17 -12.15 -41.40
C GLU A 252 18.01 -12.82 -40.03
N ASP A 253 19.09 -12.83 -39.24
CA ASP A 253 19.13 -13.39 -37.89
C ASP A 253 18.86 -12.35 -36.81
N ARG A 254 18.84 -11.05 -37.16
CA ARG A 254 18.48 -9.98 -36.22
C ARG A 254 16.99 -10.00 -35.92
N VAL A 255 16.62 -10.16 -34.65
CA VAL A 255 15.23 -10.13 -34.18
C VAL A 255 15.06 -9.14 -33.04
N GLU A 256 14.07 -8.26 -33.16
CA GLU A 256 13.70 -7.34 -32.08
C GLU A 256 12.85 -8.07 -31.03
N ARG A 257 13.21 -7.89 -29.76
CA ARG A 257 12.46 -8.40 -28.60
C ARG A 257 12.30 -7.32 -27.55
N VAL A 258 11.12 -7.28 -26.93
CA VAL A 258 10.79 -6.35 -25.85
C VAL A 258 10.85 -7.09 -24.52
N PHE A 259 11.48 -6.47 -23.54
CA PHE A 259 11.62 -6.98 -22.18
C PHE A 259 11.07 -5.96 -21.18
N ALA A 260 10.50 -6.45 -20.09
CA ALA A 260 10.11 -5.61 -18.96
C ALA A 260 11.32 -5.45 -18.03
N VAL A 261 12.02 -4.32 -18.14
CA VAL A 261 13.13 -3.95 -17.27
C VAL A 261 12.57 -3.30 -16.02
N LEU A 262 12.33 -4.14 -15.01
CA LEU A 262 11.79 -3.67 -13.73
C LEU A 262 12.85 -2.91 -12.92
N PRO A 263 12.41 -1.96 -12.06
CA PRO A 263 13.31 -1.30 -11.12
C PRO A 263 13.98 -2.32 -10.21
N GLN A 264 15.10 -1.90 -9.64
CA GLN A 264 16.04 -2.73 -8.91
C GLN A 264 15.35 -3.57 -7.82
N GLU A 265 14.42 -2.97 -7.08
CA GLU A 265 13.65 -3.58 -5.99
C GLU A 265 12.76 -4.74 -6.45
N ALA A 266 12.38 -4.77 -7.73
CA ALA A 266 11.48 -5.77 -8.29
C ALA A 266 12.18 -6.82 -9.17
N ARG A 267 13.49 -6.70 -9.41
CA ARG A 267 14.24 -7.61 -10.30
C ARG A 267 14.28 -9.03 -9.79
N ASP A 268 14.54 -9.21 -8.51
CA ASP A 268 14.59 -10.54 -7.89
C ASP A 268 13.24 -11.24 -8.00
N TRP A 269 12.16 -10.50 -7.72
CA TRP A 269 10.81 -10.99 -7.92
C TRP A 269 10.58 -11.36 -9.39
N ALA A 270 11.07 -10.54 -10.33
CA ALA A 270 10.94 -10.80 -11.76
C ALA A 270 11.57 -12.15 -12.15
N ILE A 271 12.83 -12.36 -11.73
CA ILE A 271 13.59 -13.58 -11.99
C ILE A 271 12.89 -14.79 -11.37
N ARG A 272 12.45 -14.70 -10.10
CA ARG A 272 11.73 -15.79 -9.41
C ARG A 272 10.41 -16.16 -10.09
N ASN A 273 9.76 -15.20 -10.73
CA ASN A 273 8.51 -15.41 -11.47
C ASN A 273 8.74 -15.71 -12.96
N ASN A 274 9.99 -16.00 -13.37
CA ASN A 274 10.36 -16.33 -14.74
C ASN A 274 9.96 -15.26 -15.77
N LEU A 275 9.97 -13.98 -15.37
CA LEU A 275 9.83 -12.89 -16.33
C LEU A 275 11.06 -12.88 -17.25
N PRO A 276 10.89 -12.77 -18.59
CA PRO A 276 12.00 -12.70 -19.51
C PRO A 276 12.95 -11.57 -19.15
N GLN A 277 14.24 -11.89 -19.02
CA GLN A 277 15.29 -10.92 -18.71
C GLN A 277 16.00 -10.48 -20.00
N PRO A 278 16.42 -9.21 -20.11
CA PRO A 278 17.31 -8.78 -21.18
C PRO A 278 18.57 -9.64 -21.23
N PRO A 279 19.17 -9.87 -22.42
CA PRO A 279 20.43 -10.61 -22.52
C PRO A 279 21.56 -9.93 -21.74
N THR A 280 22.54 -10.71 -21.30
CA THR A 280 23.75 -10.21 -20.64
C THR A 280 24.45 -9.14 -21.49
N GLY A 281 24.83 -8.03 -20.86
CA GLY A 281 25.48 -6.90 -21.53
C GLY A 281 24.52 -5.91 -22.20
N ALA A 282 23.20 -6.11 -22.10
CA ALA A 282 22.23 -5.17 -22.66
C ALA A 282 22.33 -3.81 -21.94
N PRO A 283 22.41 -2.69 -22.69
CA PRO A 283 22.43 -1.35 -22.10
C PRO A 283 21.04 -0.98 -21.60
N VAL A 284 20.65 -1.53 -20.45
CA VAL A 284 19.35 -1.32 -19.83
C VAL A 284 19.27 0.07 -19.21
N GLN A 285 18.16 0.77 -19.42
CA GLN A 285 17.85 1.99 -18.69
C GLN A 285 17.04 1.63 -17.46
N VAL A 286 17.55 1.84 -16.25
CA VAL A 286 16.81 1.48 -15.03
C VAL A 286 15.84 2.60 -14.67
N PRO A 287 14.54 2.33 -14.47
CA PRO A 287 13.60 3.31 -13.92
C PRO A 287 14.04 3.71 -12.51
N ASP A 288 14.03 5.02 -12.23
CA ASP A 288 14.49 5.65 -10.98
C ASP A 288 15.96 5.39 -10.63
N ALA A 289 16.82 6.30 -11.08
CA ALA A 289 18.26 6.30 -10.89
C ALA A 289 18.70 6.64 -9.45
N ASN A 290 18.00 6.16 -8.42
CA ASN A 290 18.69 5.88 -7.15
C ASN A 290 19.52 4.62 -7.38
N VAL A 291 20.57 4.75 -8.20
CA VAL A 291 21.55 3.72 -8.59
C VAL A 291 22.49 3.42 -7.41
N GLY A 292 21.99 3.51 -6.19
CA GLY A 292 22.70 3.19 -4.97
C GLY A 292 22.46 1.75 -4.55
N VAL A 293 23.18 1.33 -3.53
CA VAL A 293 22.91 0.09 -2.82
C VAL A 293 21.79 0.35 -1.82
N ARG A 294 20.70 -0.40 -1.92
CA ARG A 294 19.55 -0.29 -1.02
C ARG A 294 19.15 -1.66 -0.50
N LEU A 295 19.20 -1.85 0.81
CA LEU A 295 18.66 -3.06 1.42
C LEU A 295 17.14 -3.13 1.18
N LEU A 296 16.67 -4.30 0.76
CA LEU A 296 15.25 -4.55 0.45
C LEU A 296 14.58 -5.39 1.54
N GLU A 297 15.32 -6.31 2.16
CA GLU A 297 14.87 -7.10 3.30
C GLU A 297 16.01 -7.23 4.33
N PRO A 298 15.73 -7.05 5.63
CA PRO A 298 14.43 -6.75 6.22
C PRO A 298 14.01 -5.28 6.05
N ASP A 299 12.72 -4.99 6.25
CA ASP A 299 12.26 -3.60 6.35
C ASP A 299 12.83 -2.95 7.64
N PRO A 300 13.15 -1.64 7.64
CA PRO A 300 13.57 -0.93 8.83
C PRO A 300 12.60 -1.08 10.00
N TYR A 301 13.17 -1.29 11.19
CA TYR A 301 12.48 -1.45 12.47
C TYR A 301 11.56 -2.68 12.54
N THR A 302 11.69 -3.63 11.61
CA THR A 302 10.97 -4.91 11.69
C THR A 302 11.35 -5.65 12.97
N ILE A 303 10.34 -6.18 13.66
CA ILE A 303 10.52 -7.09 14.80
C ILE A 303 10.11 -8.49 14.34
N PHE A 304 11.08 -9.40 14.24
CA PHE A 304 10.83 -10.82 14.03
C PHE A 304 10.59 -11.51 15.38
N GLU A 305 9.76 -12.54 15.39
CA GLU A 305 9.58 -13.39 16.57
C GLU A 305 10.08 -14.80 16.30
N ILE A 306 10.84 -15.35 17.25
CA ILE A 306 11.24 -16.76 17.24
C ILE A 306 10.08 -17.60 17.77
N SER A 307 9.49 -18.41 16.89
CA SER A 307 8.46 -19.37 17.24
C SER A 307 9.02 -20.49 18.13
N PRO A 308 8.37 -20.82 19.25
CA PRO A 308 8.78 -21.94 20.10
C PRO A 308 8.42 -23.31 19.49
N LEU A 309 7.60 -23.32 18.44
CA LEU A 309 7.10 -24.55 17.80
C LEU A 309 8.00 -25.05 16.67
N LEU A 310 8.94 -24.22 16.21
CA LEU A 310 9.81 -24.52 15.09
C LEU A 310 11.27 -24.60 15.54
N PRO A 311 12.08 -25.52 14.99
CA PRO A 311 13.50 -25.55 15.28
C PRO A 311 14.17 -24.25 14.79
N ILE A 312 15.09 -23.69 15.58
CA ILE A 312 15.75 -22.41 15.25
C ILE A 312 16.46 -22.45 13.89
N SER A 313 17.02 -23.59 13.49
CA SER A 313 17.67 -23.77 12.19
C SER A 313 16.73 -23.59 10.98
N ALA A 314 15.41 -23.70 11.18
CA ALA A 314 14.41 -23.45 10.16
C ALA A 314 13.90 -22.01 10.15
N GLN A 315 14.18 -21.23 11.20
CA GLN A 315 13.70 -19.87 11.38
C GLN A 315 14.74 -18.90 10.83
N ARG A 316 14.64 -18.61 9.53
CA ARG A 316 15.60 -17.80 8.79
C ARG A 316 14.89 -16.67 8.06
N VAL A 317 15.53 -15.52 8.01
CA VAL A 317 15.15 -14.39 7.17
C VAL A 317 16.07 -14.35 5.95
N ARG A 318 15.48 -14.00 4.82
CA ARG A 318 16.23 -13.76 3.59
C ARG A 318 16.64 -12.29 3.60
N LEU A 319 17.93 -12.05 3.55
CA LEU A 319 18.50 -10.73 3.37
C LEU A 319 18.61 -10.49 1.87
N THR A 320 18.11 -9.35 1.40
CA THR A 320 18.14 -8.98 -0.02
C THR A 320 18.51 -7.51 -0.19
N VAL A 321 19.14 -7.20 -1.30
CA VAL A 321 19.64 -5.86 -1.62
C VAL A 321 19.41 -5.56 -3.08
N GLY A 322 19.00 -4.33 -3.36
CA GLY A 322 19.05 -3.76 -4.69
C GLY A 322 20.43 -3.18 -4.94
N THR A 323 21.07 -3.56 -6.04
CA THR A 323 22.39 -3.05 -6.44
C THR A 323 22.46 -2.56 -7.90
N PRO A 324 23.43 -1.70 -8.24
CA PRO A 324 23.66 -1.27 -9.62
C PRO A 324 23.88 -2.45 -10.57
N PRO A 325 23.52 -2.35 -11.87
CA PRO A 325 23.73 -3.41 -12.86
C PRO A 325 25.17 -3.93 -12.94
N GLU A 326 26.15 -3.06 -12.71
CA GLU A 326 27.58 -3.32 -12.72
C GLU A 326 28.13 -3.92 -11.40
N THR A 327 27.25 -4.45 -10.54
CA THR A 327 27.67 -5.11 -9.29
C THR A 327 28.29 -6.48 -9.55
N ALA A 328 29.49 -6.71 -9.04
CA ALA A 328 30.20 -7.98 -9.12
C ALA A 328 29.92 -8.88 -7.90
N SER A 329 29.86 -8.31 -6.69
CA SER A 329 29.56 -9.04 -5.47
C SER A 329 28.94 -8.15 -4.40
N VAL A 330 28.23 -8.76 -3.46
CA VAL A 330 27.66 -8.08 -2.27
C VAL A 330 28.13 -8.77 -1.01
N THR A 331 28.70 -8.02 -0.08
CA THR A 331 28.99 -8.49 1.28
C THR A 331 27.96 -7.92 2.24
N TYR A 332 27.33 -8.81 3.02
CA TYR A 332 26.44 -8.42 4.11
C TYR A 332 27.23 -8.31 5.41
N LEU A 333 27.03 -7.21 6.14
CA LEU A 333 27.56 -7.01 7.47
C LEU A 333 26.40 -6.93 8.46
N LEU A 334 26.44 -7.76 9.49
CA LEU A 334 25.47 -7.76 10.58
C LEU A 334 26.18 -7.29 11.84
N ASN A 335 25.70 -6.21 12.44
CA ASN A 335 26.32 -5.58 13.61
C ASN A 335 27.80 -5.22 13.40
N GLY A 336 28.16 -4.84 12.17
CA GLY A 336 29.54 -4.52 11.77
C GLY A 336 30.42 -5.72 11.42
N GLU A 337 29.95 -6.95 11.61
CA GLU A 337 30.71 -8.17 11.31
C GLU A 337 30.29 -8.78 9.96
N PRO A 338 31.22 -9.27 9.12
CA PRO A 338 30.89 -9.91 7.86
C PRO A 338 30.07 -11.18 8.07
N LEU A 339 28.84 -11.18 7.56
CA LEU A 339 27.96 -12.33 7.60
C LEU A 339 28.19 -13.26 6.40
N GLY A 340 28.49 -12.71 5.22
CA GLY A 340 28.82 -13.47 4.02
C GLY A 340 28.82 -12.62 2.75
N THR A 341 29.44 -13.15 1.70
CA THR A 341 29.52 -12.53 0.37
C THR A 341 28.75 -13.34 -0.66
N VAL A 342 27.97 -12.67 -1.50
CA VAL A 342 27.20 -13.24 -2.60
C VAL A 342 27.74 -12.71 -3.92
N GLU A 343 28.15 -13.61 -4.81
CA GLU A 343 28.82 -13.29 -6.08
C GLU A 343 27.86 -13.27 -7.29
N ALA A 344 26.55 -13.46 -7.06
CA ALA A 344 25.56 -13.45 -8.13
C ALA A 344 24.19 -12.90 -7.67
N ALA A 345 23.51 -12.21 -8.58
CA ALA A 345 22.09 -11.87 -8.46
C ALA A 345 21.27 -13.16 -8.21
N PRO A 346 20.28 -13.16 -7.29
CA PRO A 346 19.58 -12.03 -6.68
C PRO A 346 20.24 -11.45 -5.41
N TRP A 347 21.56 -11.58 -5.23
CA TRP A 347 22.29 -11.00 -4.10
C TRP A 347 21.74 -11.40 -2.74
N ALA A 348 21.14 -12.59 -2.64
CA ALA A 348 20.39 -12.99 -1.46
C ALA A 348 21.24 -13.86 -0.52
N LEU A 349 21.14 -13.59 0.77
CA LEU A 349 21.77 -14.39 1.82
C LEU A 349 20.72 -14.82 2.85
N TRP A 350 20.75 -16.09 3.27
CA TRP A 350 19.88 -16.55 4.35
C TRP A 350 20.59 -16.42 5.69
N TRP A 351 19.94 -15.72 6.62
CA TRP A 351 20.40 -15.58 7.99
C TRP A 351 19.44 -16.26 8.95
N THR A 352 19.98 -17.01 9.91
CA THR A 352 19.19 -17.63 10.99
C THR A 352 18.92 -16.60 12.06
N LEU A 353 17.66 -16.51 12.52
CA LEU A 353 17.28 -15.54 13.54
C LEU A 353 18.10 -15.75 14.82
N GLU A 354 18.70 -14.67 15.30
CA GLU A 354 19.35 -14.61 16.62
C GLU A 354 18.65 -13.53 17.43
N LEU A 355 18.47 -13.74 18.74
CA LEU A 355 17.78 -12.77 19.60
C LEU A 355 18.59 -11.48 19.74
N GLY A 356 17.89 -10.35 19.73
CA GLY A 356 18.47 -9.04 20.02
C GLY A 356 18.11 -7.97 19.01
N ALA A 357 18.70 -6.80 19.21
CA ALA A 357 18.69 -5.74 18.21
C ALA A 357 19.84 -5.97 17.22
N HIS A 358 19.56 -5.75 15.94
CA HIS A 358 20.49 -5.96 14.85
C HIS A 358 20.52 -4.75 13.93
N GLU A 359 21.67 -4.52 13.32
CA GLU A 359 21.85 -3.55 12.25
C GLU A 359 22.47 -4.25 11.04
N LEU A 360 21.81 -4.15 9.89
CA LEU A 360 22.28 -4.72 8.63
C LEU A 360 22.83 -3.64 7.71
N ILE A 361 23.96 -3.93 7.09
CA ILE A 361 24.57 -3.15 6.01
C ILE A 361 24.87 -4.08 4.84
N ALA A 362 24.68 -3.60 3.61
CA ALA A 362 25.17 -4.27 2.41
C ALA A 362 26.24 -3.41 1.72
N GLU A 363 27.36 -4.03 1.40
CA GLU A 363 28.45 -3.45 0.62
C GLU A 363 28.50 -4.12 -0.76
N ALA A 364 28.17 -3.38 -1.81
CA ALA A 364 28.27 -3.86 -3.18
C ALA A 364 29.62 -3.44 -3.78
N THR A 365 30.39 -4.41 -4.27
CA THR A 365 31.59 -4.18 -5.08
C THR A 365 31.21 -4.18 -6.55
N LEU A 366 31.51 -3.10 -7.27
CA LEU A 366 31.23 -2.95 -8.69
C LEU A 366 32.34 -3.59 -9.54
N THR A 367 32.07 -3.81 -10.82
CA THR A 367 33.03 -4.43 -11.77
C THR A 367 34.29 -3.60 -12.00
N ASP A 368 34.26 -2.30 -11.71
CA ASP A 368 35.44 -1.42 -11.77
C ASP A 368 36.28 -1.43 -10.48
N GLY A 369 35.87 -2.23 -9.48
CA GLY A 369 36.53 -2.36 -8.18
C GLY A 369 36.10 -1.31 -7.15
N SER A 370 35.24 -0.34 -7.51
CA SER A 370 34.66 0.58 -6.54
C SER A 370 33.63 -0.13 -5.65
N ALA A 371 33.36 0.44 -4.47
CA ALA A 371 32.37 -0.10 -3.54
C ALA A 371 31.30 0.95 -3.23
N GLN A 372 30.06 0.50 -3.08
CA GLN A 372 28.94 1.29 -2.61
C GLN A 372 28.32 0.60 -1.39
N VAL A 373 27.80 1.40 -0.45
CA VAL A 373 27.30 0.92 0.83
C VAL A 373 25.86 1.38 1.03
N SER A 374 25.00 0.51 1.55
CA SER A 374 23.63 0.87 1.89
C SER A 374 23.56 1.75 3.13
N THR A 375 22.45 2.49 3.29
CA THR A 375 22.05 2.97 4.61
C THR A 375 21.88 1.77 5.55
N PRO A 376 22.33 1.86 6.82
CA PRO A 376 22.10 0.81 7.81
C PRO A 376 20.61 0.63 8.07
N ILE A 377 20.17 -0.62 8.19
CA ILE A 377 18.80 -0.98 8.56
C ILE A 377 18.80 -1.58 9.96
N PRO A 378 18.23 -0.89 10.96
CA PRO A 378 17.98 -1.48 12.27
C PRO A 378 16.77 -2.41 12.20
N PHE A 379 16.83 -3.54 12.89
CA PHE A 379 15.70 -4.45 13.10
C PHE A 379 15.92 -5.23 14.40
N ALA A 380 14.92 -5.98 14.87
CA ALA A 380 15.05 -6.77 16.08
C ALA A 380 14.47 -8.17 15.93
N VAL A 381 14.94 -9.07 16.78
CA VAL A 381 14.39 -10.42 16.95
C VAL A 381 14.06 -10.61 18.42
N ALA A 382 12.77 -10.82 18.69
CA ALA A 382 12.25 -11.07 20.02
C ALA A 382 11.95 -12.57 20.22
N ALA A 383 11.96 -12.99 21.47
CA ALA A 383 11.36 -14.26 21.84
C ALA A 383 9.85 -14.13 21.69
N HIS A 384 9.18 -15.18 21.24
CA HIS A 384 7.73 -15.20 21.23
C HIS A 384 7.19 -15.03 22.66
N GLU A 385 6.46 -13.94 22.90
CA GLU A 385 5.70 -13.75 24.12
C GLU A 385 4.25 -14.12 23.86
N LEU A 386 3.69 -14.99 24.72
CA LEU A 386 2.25 -15.22 24.71
C LEU A 386 1.56 -13.88 24.97
N PRO A 387 0.50 -13.52 24.21
CA PRO A 387 -0.20 -12.27 24.44
C PRO A 387 -0.60 -12.17 25.90
N GLN A 388 -0.14 -11.14 26.59
CA GLN A 388 -0.49 -10.91 27.98
C GLN A 388 -2.02 -10.77 28.05
N THR A 389 -2.69 -11.71 28.73
CA THR A 389 -4.08 -11.51 29.14
C THR A 389 -4.11 -10.25 30.00
N ARG A 390 -4.66 -9.17 29.45
CA ARG A 390 -4.91 -7.94 30.18
C ARG A 390 -5.80 -8.29 31.36
N THR A 391 -5.18 -8.45 32.53
CA THR A 391 -5.92 -8.70 33.76
C THR A 391 -6.43 -7.34 34.18
N GLU A 392 -7.68 -7.03 33.86
CA GLU A 392 -8.34 -5.86 34.41
C GLU A 392 -8.40 -6.04 35.93
N THR A 393 -7.56 -5.29 36.64
CA THR A 393 -7.70 -5.12 38.08
C THR A 393 -9.02 -4.39 38.31
N ARG A 394 -10.10 -5.16 38.49
CA ARG A 394 -11.37 -4.64 38.97
C ARG A 394 -11.09 -3.96 40.30
N ALA A 395 -11.10 -2.62 40.31
CA ALA A 395 -11.21 -1.89 41.56
C ALA A 395 -12.52 -2.35 42.22
N GLN A 396 -12.42 -3.05 43.34
CA GLN A 396 -13.57 -3.43 44.14
C GLN A 396 -14.19 -2.19 44.78
N PRO A 397 -15.53 -2.17 44.95
CA PRO A 397 -16.32 -0.99 45.26
C PRO A 397 -16.04 -0.37 46.64
#